data_AF-X1NI03-F1
#
_entry.id   AF-X1NI03-F1
#
_cell.length_a   1.000
_cell.length_b   1.000
_cell.length_c   1.000
_cell.angle_alpha   90.00
_cell.angle_beta   90.00
_cell.angle_gamma   90.00
#
_symmetry.space_group_name_H-M   'P 1'
#
loop_
_entity.id
_entity.type
_entity.pdbx_description
1 polymer ?
#
loop_
_entity_poly.entity_id
_entity_poly.type
_entity_poly.pdbx_seq_one_letter_code
_entity_poly.pdbx_strand_id
1 'polypeptide(L)'
;GNMKLGDKNDNIFLLERQPGNLEEAKEELKKGNLNAILIIPEGFSSDIKESRQGILTLIIDQSNPQISSILTGMMEKIVDGLASKVVIEKLVGMMATELPTDKPAPPGSTIAPSLQSQPNPQALIKPFVIKTEGLVPGEQNYFQFMAPGIIAMVVVMAVMIGLATSISREKELGTLDGILVAPISRLCIILGKALSQTTRGLLQGSIVLLLSIFLFGVKIYGSIPLVALLLFLGVFSFIGLGILISAIAAEQETAMMIMMTLT
;
A
#
# COMPACT_ATOMS: atom_id res chain seq x y z
N GLY A 1 -5.04 -26.24 20.74
CA GLY A 1 -6.49 -26.08 20.52
C GLY A 1 -6.69 -24.87 19.64
N ASN A 2 -7.30 -25.04 18.47
CA ASN A 2 -7.37 -24.00 17.43
C ASN A 2 -8.25 -22.83 17.90
N MET A 3 -7.62 -21.73 18.31
CA MET A 3 -8.31 -20.52 18.72
C MET A 3 -8.70 -19.73 17.46
N LYS A 4 -9.98 -19.81 17.08
CA LYS A 4 -10.58 -18.98 16.03
C LYS A 4 -10.88 -17.60 16.65
N LEU A 5 -10.08 -16.59 16.34
CA LEU A 5 -10.44 -15.19 16.60
C LEU A 5 -11.08 -14.61 15.33
N GLY A 6 -12.42 -14.58 15.32
CA GLY A 6 -13.21 -13.98 14.26
C GLY A 6 -14.70 -14.09 14.62
N ASP A 7 -15.41 -12.97 14.60
CA ASP A 7 -16.87 -12.97 14.66
C ASP A 7 -17.42 -13.70 13.43
N LYS A 8 -18.54 -14.40 13.61
CA LYS A 8 -19.03 -15.52 12.78
C LYS A 8 -19.35 -15.17 11.31
N ASN A 9 -19.13 -13.93 10.87
CA ASN A 9 -19.40 -13.44 9.52
C ASN A 9 -18.22 -12.75 8.83
N ASP A 10 -17.09 -12.56 9.51
CA ASP A 10 -15.93 -11.83 8.98
C ASP A 10 -14.71 -12.74 9.07
N ASN A 11 -14.51 -13.58 8.04
CA ASN A 11 -13.38 -14.48 7.87
C ASN A 11 -12.09 -13.69 7.53
N ILE A 12 -11.67 -12.83 8.45
CA ILE A 12 -10.59 -11.87 8.22
C ILE A 12 -9.22 -12.50 8.52
N PHE A 13 -9.15 -13.47 9.43
CA PHE A 13 -7.94 -14.23 9.74
C PHE A 13 -8.24 -15.72 9.82
N LEU A 14 -7.70 -16.48 8.87
CA LEU A 14 -7.67 -17.94 8.95
C LEU A 14 -6.38 -18.34 9.66
N LEU A 15 -6.50 -18.86 10.87
CA LEU A 15 -5.38 -19.50 11.56
C LEU A 15 -5.11 -20.84 10.87
N GLU A 16 -4.36 -20.83 9.77
CA GLU A 16 -4.06 -22.04 9.00
C GLU A 16 -3.18 -23.01 9.79
N ARG A 17 -2.23 -22.50 10.57
CA ARG A 17 -1.27 -23.35 11.29
C ARG A 17 -0.61 -22.65 12.48
N GLN A 18 -0.34 -23.39 13.55
CA GLN A 18 0.65 -23.02 14.58
C GLN A 18 1.96 -23.75 14.24
N PRO A 19 2.93 -23.10 13.58
CA PRO A 19 4.25 -23.71 13.37
C PRO A 19 4.91 -23.94 14.74
N GLY A 20 5.57 -25.10 14.89
CA GLY A 20 6.20 -25.48 16.15
C GLY A 20 7.52 -24.75 16.42
N ASN A 21 8.06 -24.06 15.42
CA ASN A 21 9.34 -23.37 15.50
C ASN A 21 9.37 -22.09 14.66
N LEU A 22 10.04 -21.04 15.14
CA LEU A 22 10.10 -19.71 14.49
C LEU A 22 10.76 -19.76 13.09
N GLU A 23 11.69 -20.68 12.89
CA GLU A 23 12.40 -20.88 11.62
C GLU A 23 11.50 -21.46 10.52
N GLU A 24 10.64 -22.43 10.86
CA GLU A 24 9.65 -23.03 9.94
C GLU A 24 8.65 -21.96 9.48
N ALA A 25 8.18 -21.12 10.41
CA ALA A 25 7.27 -20.02 10.13
C ALA A 25 7.88 -19.00 9.14
N LYS A 26 9.16 -18.65 9.32
CA LYS A 26 9.88 -17.75 8.41
C LYS A 26 10.06 -18.36 7.02
N GLU A 27 10.29 -19.66 6.92
CA GLU A 27 10.45 -20.34 5.63
C GLU A 27 9.12 -20.41 4.85
N GLU A 28 8.00 -20.65 5.54
CA GLU A 28 6.67 -20.61 4.90
C GLU A 28 6.24 -19.20 4.49
N LEU A 29 6.63 -18.17 5.25
CA LEU A 29 6.48 -16.76 4.86
C LEU A 29 7.29 -16.45 3.58
N LYS A 30 8.50 -17.01 3.44
CA LYS A 30 9.29 -16.88 2.20
C LYS A 30 8.68 -17.60 0.99
N LYS A 31 8.01 -18.74 1.22
CA LYS A 31 7.35 -19.52 0.14
C LYS A 31 6.03 -18.87 -0.31
N GLY A 32 5.54 -17.85 0.40
CA GLY A 32 4.28 -17.17 0.12
C GLY A 32 3.05 -17.91 0.61
N ASN A 33 3.23 -18.96 1.42
CA ASN A 33 2.13 -19.72 2.01
C ASN A 33 1.53 -19.02 3.23
N LEU A 34 2.31 -18.16 3.90
CA LEU A 34 1.88 -17.31 5.00
C LEU A 34 2.09 -15.86 4.61
N ASN A 35 1.18 -14.96 5.02
CA ASN A 35 1.30 -13.51 4.78
C ASN A 35 1.81 -12.75 6.01
N ALA A 36 1.67 -13.33 7.20
CA ALA A 36 2.11 -12.75 8.47
C ALA A 36 2.42 -13.83 9.52
N ILE A 37 3.34 -13.52 10.43
CA ILE A 37 3.62 -14.30 11.63
C ILE A 37 3.38 -13.39 12.83
N LEU A 38 2.51 -13.81 13.75
CA LEU A 38 2.28 -13.12 15.00
C LEU A 38 3.00 -13.85 16.14
N ILE A 39 3.89 -13.15 16.84
CA ILE A 39 4.60 -13.68 18.01
C ILE A 39 3.99 -13.08 19.27
N ILE A 40 3.47 -13.96 20.12
CA ILE A 40 2.99 -13.64 21.47
C ILE A 40 4.04 -14.14 22.46
N PRO A 41 4.70 -13.27 23.24
CA PRO A 41 5.78 -13.68 24.13
C PRO A 41 5.28 -14.50 25.33
N GLU A 42 6.13 -15.43 25.81
CA GLU A 42 5.90 -16.18 27.03
C GLU A 42 5.94 -15.23 28.24
N GLY A 43 4.78 -14.84 28.74
CA GLY A 43 4.65 -13.80 29.78
C GLY A 43 3.55 -12.78 29.50
N PHE A 44 3.04 -12.74 28.26
CA PHE A 44 2.00 -11.80 27.83
C PHE A 44 0.77 -11.76 28.76
N SER A 45 0.30 -12.93 29.23
CA SER A 45 -0.85 -13.01 30.15
C SER A 45 -0.53 -12.45 31.55
N SER A 46 0.69 -12.66 32.05
CA SER A 46 1.14 -12.16 33.36
C SER A 46 1.38 -10.65 33.31
N ASP A 47 1.96 -10.15 32.22
CA ASP A 47 2.19 -8.71 32.02
C ASP A 47 0.90 -7.91 31.89
N ILE A 48 -0.12 -8.45 31.22
CA ILE A 48 -1.45 -7.83 31.15
C ILE A 48 -2.09 -7.75 32.54
N LYS A 49 -1.98 -8.80 33.35
CA LYS A 49 -2.54 -8.82 34.72
C LYS A 49 -1.84 -7.80 35.61
N GLU A 50 -0.52 -7.70 35.52
CA GLU A 50 0.31 -6.76 36.29
C GLU A 50 0.29 -5.32 35.76
N SER A 51 -0.58 -4.99 34.79
CA SER A 51 -0.68 -3.64 34.19
C SER A 51 0.61 -3.17 33.50
N ARG A 52 1.39 -4.11 32.95
CA ARG A 52 2.51 -3.84 32.04
C ARG A 52 2.04 -3.90 30.59
N GLN A 53 2.72 -3.18 29.69
CA GLN A 53 2.43 -3.22 28.25
C GLN A 53 2.86 -4.56 27.66
N GLY A 54 1.93 -5.27 27.03
CA GLY A 54 2.22 -6.46 26.25
C GLY A 54 2.74 -6.08 24.87
N ILE A 55 3.95 -6.51 24.52
CA ILE A 55 4.51 -6.29 23.19
C ILE A 55 4.10 -7.47 22.30
N LEU A 56 3.35 -7.21 21.23
CA LEU A 56 3.12 -8.18 20.18
C LEU A 56 4.08 -7.90 19.03
N THR A 57 4.79 -8.92 18.56
CA THR A 57 5.67 -8.75 17.39
C THR A 57 4.97 -9.32 16.16
N LEU A 58 4.77 -8.47 15.15
CA LEU A 58 4.18 -8.86 13.88
C LEU A 58 5.30 -8.91 12.84
N ILE A 59 5.58 -10.09 12.31
CA ILE A 59 6.52 -10.27 11.20
C ILE A 59 5.69 -10.38 9.93
N ILE A 60 5.94 -9.49 8.97
CA ILE A 60 5.23 -9.43 7.70
C ILE A 60 6.22 -9.38 6.55
N ASP A 61 5.79 -9.90 5.40
CA ASP A 61 6.53 -9.75 4.16
C ASP A 61 6.36 -8.32 3.62
N GLN A 62 7.43 -7.53 3.69
CA GLN A 62 7.48 -6.16 3.18
C GLN A 62 7.72 -6.07 1.67
N SER A 63 7.84 -7.20 0.95
CA SER A 63 7.95 -7.21 -0.51
C SER A 63 6.71 -6.59 -1.19
N ASN A 64 5.54 -6.74 -0.56
CA ASN A 64 4.31 -6.07 -0.93
C ASN A 64 3.91 -5.05 0.17
N PRO A 65 4.27 -3.78 0.02
CA PRO A 65 4.01 -2.77 1.04
C PRO A 65 2.51 -2.49 1.25
N GLN A 66 1.65 -2.81 0.28
CA GLN A 66 0.19 -2.68 0.42
C GLN A 66 -0.35 -3.74 1.37
N ILE A 67 0.02 -5.02 1.15
CA ILE A 67 -0.36 -6.12 2.03
C ILE A 67 0.19 -5.89 3.44
N SER A 68 1.46 -5.47 3.54
CA SER A 68 2.07 -5.13 4.83
C SER A 68 1.33 -4.02 5.60
N SER A 69 0.91 -2.95 4.90
CA SER A 69 0.17 -1.84 5.51
C SER A 69 -1.24 -2.27 5.93
N ILE A 70 -1.91 -3.07 5.11
CA ILE A 70 -3.23 -3.63 5.42
C ILE A 70 -3.14 -4.52 6.66
N LEU A 71 -2.19 -5.45 6.71
CA LEU A 71 -1.99 -6.37 7.84
C LEU A 71 -1.65 -5.62 9.12
N THR A 72 -0.75 -4.63 9.06
CA THR A 72 -0.39 -3.81 10.22
C THR A 72 -1.60 -3.00 10.69
N GLY A 73 -2.33 -2.33 9.80
CA GLY A 73 -3.50 -1.53 10.16
C GLY A 73 -4.68 -2.38 10.68
N MET A 74 -4.85 -3.60 10.18
CA MET A 74 -5.82 -4.56 10.71
C MET A 74 -5.40 -5.07 12.09
N MET A 75 -4.11 -5.35 12.27
CA MET A 75 -3.57 -5.76 13.57
C MET A 75 -3.72 -4.64 14.60
N GLU A 76 -3.41 -3.39 14.24
CA GLU A 76 -3.63 -2.21 15.07
C GLU A 76 -5.10 -2.08 15.49
N LYS A 77 -6.04 -2.22 14.55
CA LYS A 77 -7.49 -2.19 14.86
C LYS A 77 -7.93 -3.33 15.77
N ILE A 78 -7.42 -4.55 15.57
CA ILE A 78 -7.70 -5.69 16.47
C ILE A 78 -7.16 -5.40 17.86
N VAL A 79 -5.93 -4.91 17.92
CA VAL A 79 -5.22 -4.62 19.16
C VAL A 79 -5.91 -3.49 19.93
N ASP A 80 -6.34 -2.41 19.27
CA ASP A 80 -7.11 -1.32 19.88
C ASP A 80 -8.51 -1.79 20.33
N GLY A 81 -9.16 -2.66 19.54
CA GLY A 81 -10.42 -3.29 19.89
C GLY A 81 -10.31 -4.22 21.11
N LEU A 82 -9.20 -4.93 21.25
CA LEU A 82 -8.89 -5.73 22.44
C LEU A 82 -8.49 -4.86 23.63
N ALA A 83 -7.73 -3.79 23.39
CA ALA A 83 -7.26 -2.86 24.41
C ALA A 83 -8.44 -2.22 25.13
N SER A 84 -9.38 -1.66 24.38
CA SER A 84 -10.57 -1.01 24.94
C SER A 84 -11.40 -1.95 25.83
N LYS A 85 -11.53 -3.24 25.48
CA LYS A 85 -12.22 -4.23 26.32
C LYS A 85 -11.47 -4.53 27.62
N VAL A 86 -10.14 -4.70 27.54
CA VAL A 86 -9.29 -4.93 28.73
C VAL A 86 -9.31 -3.70 29.66
N VAL A 87 -9.34 -2.50 29.11
CA VAL A 87 -9.44 -1.25 29.87
C VAL A 87 -10.78 -1.15 30.59
N ILE A 88 -11.89 -1.48 29.92
CA ILE A 88 -13.23 -1.48 30.54
C ILE A 88 -13.31 -2.53 31.65
N GLU A 89 -12.78 -3.74 31.44
CA GLU A 89 -12.77 -4.79 32.47
C GLU A 89 -11.97 -4.38 33.71
N LYS A 90 -10.80 -3.74 33.52
CA LYS A 90 -10.00 -3.20 34.64
C LYS A 90 -10.65 -2.00 35.34
N LEU A 91 -11.29 -1.10 34.60
CA LEU A 91 -12.05 0.03 35.19
C LEU A 91 -13.24 -0.48 36.00
N VAL A 92 -13.99 -1.46 35.48
CA VAL A 92 -15.13 -2.08 36.19
C VAL A 92 -14.66 -2.88 37.41
N GLY A 93 -13.53 -3.59 37.34
CA GLY A 93 -12.94 -4.30 38.48
C GLY A 93 -12.49 -3.36 39.61
N MET A 94 -11.92 -2.20 39.28
CA MET A 94 -11.60 -1.16 40.27
C MET A 94 -12.86 -0.54 40.89
N MET A 95 -13.91 -0.28 40.10
CA MET A 95 -15.19 0.22 40.64
C MET A 95 -15.95 -0.82 41.48
N ALA A 96 -15.81 -2.12 41.20
CA ALA A 96 -16.46 -3.19 41.96
C ALA A 96 -15.81 -3.45 43.34
N THR A 97 -14.61 -2.94 43.58
CA THR A 97 -13.90 -3.11 44.87
C THR A 97 -14.25 -2.02 45.89
N GLU A 98 -15.00 -0.99 45.49
CA GLU A 98 -15.38 0.15 46.35
C GLU A 98 -16.91 0.24 46.62
N LEU A 99 -17.60 -0.89 46.83
CA LEU A 99 -18.90 -0.85 47.51
C LEU A 99 -18.67 -0.94 49.03
N PRO A 100 -18.92 0.14 49.80
CA PRO A 100 -18.66 0.18 51.23
C PRO A 100 -19.67 -0.71 51.96
N THR A 101 -19.24 -1.88 52.40
CA THR A 101 -19.94 -2.62 53.46
C THR A 101 -19.31 -2.25 54.79
N ASP A 102 -19.89 -1.20 55.36
CA ASP A 102 -20.13 -0.96 56.80
C ASP A 102 -19.42 -1.91 57.79
N LYS A 103 -18.19 -1.58 58.18
CA LYS A 103 -17.60 -1.97 59.48
C LYS A 103 -16.63 -0.87 59.95
N PRO A 104 -16.81 -0.31 61.17
CA PRO A 104 -15.88 0.69 61.71
C PRO A 104 -14.50 0.06 61.96
N ALA A 105 -13.45 0.78 61.58
CA ALA A 105 -12.07 0.36 61.70
C ALA A 105 -11.65 0.09 63.17
N PRO A 106 -11.01 -1.04 63.49
CA PRO A 106 -10.15 -1.14 64.67
C PRO A 106 -8.87 -0.31 64.42
N PRO A 107 -8.48 0.60 65.32
CA PRO A 107 -7.21 1.32 65.21
C PRO A 107 -6.06 0.37 65.58
N GLY A 108 -5.20 0.00 64.62
CA GLY A 108 -3.96 -0.72 64.96
C GLY A 108 -3.31 -1.65 63.92
N SER A 109 -3.81 -1.79 62.69
CA SER A 109 -3.11 -2.47 61.59
C SER A 109 -3.48 -1.72 60.30
N THR A 110 -2.63 -1.40 59.33
CA THR A 110 -1.50 -2.12 58.73
C THR A 110 -0.88 -1.09 57.77
N ILE A 111 0.41 -0.80 57.85
CA ILE A 111 1.12 -0.30 56.65
C ILE A 111 1.68 -1.54 55.97
N ALA A 112 0.80 -2.27 55.28
CA ALA A 112 1.25 -3.23 54.29
C ALA A 112 1.93 -2.43 53.16
N PRO A 113 3.14 -2.81 52.73
CA PRO A 113 3.85 -2.14 51.65
C PRO A 113 3.22 -2.55 50.31
N SER A 114 2.13 -1.89 49.92
CA SER A 114 1.48 -2.12 48.61
C SER A 114 1.34 -0.86 47.75
N LEU A 115 2.07 0.22 48.07
CA LEU A 115 2.07 1.46 47.30
C LEU A 115 3.34 1.68 46.47
N GLN A 116 3.95 0.62 45.91
CA GLN A 116 5.20 0.75 45.13
C GLN A 116 5.23 0.11 43.74
N SER A 117 4.08 -0.30 43.21
CA SER A 117 3.92 -0.56 41.79
C SER A 117 2.76 0.28 41.26
N GLN A 118 2.98 1.60 41.22
CA GLN A 118 2.16 2.50 40.41
C GLN A 118 2.07 1.91 38.99
N PRO A 119 0.88 1.48 38.54
CA PRO A 119 0.73 1.00 37.18
C PRO A 119 0.97 2.18 36.25
N ASN A 120 1.87 1.98 35.28
CA ASN A 120 2.19 3.01 34.29
C ASN A 120 0.87 3.50 33.63
N PRO A 121 0.47 4.77 33.80
CA PRO A 121 -0.79 5.28 33.24
C PRO A 121 -0.85 5.19 31.72
N GLN A 122 0.29 5.07 31.03
CA GLN A 122 0.34 4.82 29.59
C GLN A 122 0.03 3.35 29.22
N ALA A 123 0.35 2.39 30.09
CA ALA A 123 0.01 0.98 29.91
C ALA A 123 -1.49 0.71 30.10
N LEU A 124 -2.17 1.58 30.86
CA LEU A 124 -3.62 1.55 31.06
C LEU A 124 -4.41 2.10 29.86
N ILE A 125 -3.80 2.95 29.02
CA ILE A 125 -4.46 3.56 27.86
C ILE A 125 -4.06 2.87 26.54
N LYS A 126 -2.80 2.39 26.46
CA LYS A 126 -2.28 1.60 25.34
C LYS A 126 -1.61 0.33 25.90
N PRO A 127 -2.38 -0.71 26.23
CA PRO A 127 -1.84 -1.95 26.81
C PRO A 127 -1.01 -2.76 25.82
N PHE A 128 -1.07 -2.44 24.53
CA PHE A 128 -0.39 -3.16 23.48
C PHE A 128 0.45 -2.23 22.60
N VAL A 129 1.66 -2.69 22.27
CA VAL A 129 2.51 -2.05 21.26
C VAL A 129 2.85 -3.11 20.23
N ILE A 130 2.45 -2.89 18.97
CA ILE A 130 2.82 -3.78 17.87
C ILE A 130 4.20 -3.36 17.39
N LYS A 131 5.18 -4.25 17.52
CA LYS A 131 6.47 -4.09 16.89
C LYS A 131 6.44 -4.82 15.56
N THR A 132 6.42 -4.06 14.46
CA THR A 132 6.46 -4.64 13.12
C THR A 132 7.91 -4.85 12.72
N GLU A 133 8.30 -6.11 12.49
CA GLU A 133 9.63 -6.46 12.00
C GLU A 133 9.53 -7.02 10.57
N GLY A 134 10.35 -6.50 9.67
CA GLY A 134 10.44 -7.04 8.31
C GLY A 134 11.20 -8.35 8.29
N LEU A 135 10.77 -9.27 7.42
CA LEU A 135 11.48 -10.54 7.17
C LEU A 135 12.92 -10.32 6.66
N VAL A 136 13.19 -9.20 5.99
CA VAL A 136 14.49 -8.77 5.49
C VAL A 136 14.87 -7.43 6.14
N PRO A 137 16.11 -7.26 6.64
CA PRO A 137 16.57 -5.97 7.14
C PRO A 137 16.69 -4.95 6.01
N GLY A 138 15.88 -3.89 6.09
CA GLY A 138 15.88 -2.77 5.16
C GLY A 138 14.56 -2.01 5.23
N GLU A 139 14.61 -0.67 5.22
CA GLU A 139 13.40 0.15 5.08
C GLU A 139 12.92 0.07 3.63
N GLN A 140 11.96 -0.81 3.35
CA GLN A 140 11.27 -0.81 2.07
C GLN A 140 10.33 0.39 2.04
N ASN A 141 10.78 1.47 1.42
CA ASN A 141 9.97 2.68 1.33
C ASN A 141 8.88 2.46 0.26
N TYR A 142 7.60 2.54 0.67
CA TYR A 142 6.42 2.38 -0.20
C TYR A 142 6.53 3.19 -1.50
N PHE A 143 7.16 4.37 -1.41
CA PHE A 143 7.39 5.24 -2.55
C PHE A 143 8.28 4.58 -3.63
N GLN A 144 9.35 3.87 -3.25
CA GLN A 144 10.24 3.22 -4.22
C GLN A 144 9.55 2.08 -4.98
N PHE A 145 8.57 1.43 -4.35
CA PHE A 145 7.76 0.39 -4.99
C PHE A 145 6.74 0.98 -5.96
N MET A 146 6.04 2.05 -5.57
CA MET A 146 5.00 2.65 -6.41
C MET A 146 5.52 3.59 -7.51
N ALA A 147 6.66 4.25 -7.28
CA ALA A 147 7.16 5.32 -8.14
C ALA A 147 7.23 4.92 -9.62
N PRO A 148 7.83 3.77 -10.01
CA PRO A 148 7.90 3.38 -11.42
C PRO A 148 6.52 3.21 -12.07
N GLY A 149 5.55 2.68 -11.33
CA GLY A 149 4.18 2.49 -11.82
C GLY A 149 3.45 3.82 -12.03
N ILE A 150 3.54 4.73 -11.06
CA ILE A 150 2.94 6.07 -11.17
C ILE A 150 3.57 6.85 -12.32
N ILE A 151 4.89 6.76 -12.48
CA ILE A 151 5.63 7.38 -13.58
C ILE A 151 5.14 6.86 -14.94
N ALA A 152 5.02 5.54 -15.09
CA ALA A 152 4.52 4.94 -16.31
C ALA A 152 3.09 5.43 -16.62
N MET A 153 2.22 5.48 -15.59
CA MET A 153 0.85 5.96 -15.74
C MET A 153 0.79 7.41 -16.21
N VAL A 154 1.58 8.31 -15.61
CA VAL A 154 1.64 9.73 -15.99
C VAL A 154 2.11 9.91 -17.43
N VAL A 155 3.12 9.15 -17.86
CA VAL A 155 3.62 9.21 -19.25
C VAL A 155 2.55 8.74 -20.23
N VAL A 156 1.89 7.62 -19.94
CA VAL A 156 0.80 7.08 -20.79
C VAL A 156 -0.35 8.06 -20.89
N MET A 157 -0.81 8.61 -19.76
CA MET A 157 -1.92 9.56 -19.72
C MET A 157 -1.63 10.80 -20.56
N ALA A 158 -0.41 11.35 -20.44
CA ALA A 158 -0.02 12.54 -21.21
C ALA A 158 0.14 12.27 -22.71
N VAL A 159 0.71 11.12 -23.10
CA VAL A 159 0.85 10.74 -24.52
C VAL A 159 -0.53 10.54 -25.15
N MET A 160 -1.44 9.86 -24.46
CA MET A 160 -2.79 9.59 -24.94
C MET A 160 -3.57 10.91 -25.13
N ILE A 161 -3.61 11.79 -24.14
CA ILE A 161 -4.27 13.10 -24.26
C ILE A 161 -3.62 13.94 -25.38
N GLY A 162 -2.29 13.89 -25.51
CA GLY A 162 -1.53 14.57 -26.56
C GLY A 162 -1.85 14.07 -27.98
N LEU A 163 -2.26 12.81 -28.13
CA LEU A 163 -2.69 12.22 -29.40
C LEU A 163 -4.13 12.62 -29.75
N ALA A 164 -5.05 12.52 -28.80
CA ALA A 164 -6.44 12.97 -28.98
C ALA A 164 -6.50 14.42 -29.46
N THR A 165 -5.74 15.30 -28.81
CA THR A 165 -5.64 16.72 -29.19
C THR A 165 -5.00 16.98 -30.54
N SER A 166 -4.13 16.10 -31.04
CA SER A 166 -3.46 16.32 -32.31
C SER A 166 -4.29 15.80 -33.48
N ILE A 167 -4.72 14.54 -33.44
CA ILE A 167 -5.37 13.91 -34.60
C ILE A 167 -6.85 14.31 -34.67
N SER A 168 -7.58 14.21 -33.56
CA SER A 168 -9.02 14.46 -33.56
C SER A 168 -9.33 15.94 -33.76
N ARG A 169 -8.48 16.84 -33.24
CA ARG A 169 -8.58 18.28 -33.52
C ARG A 169 -8.39 18.62 -34.99
N GLU A 170 -7.39 18.03 -35.63
CA GLU A 170 -7.13 18.31 -37.05
C GLU A 170 -8.24 17.75 -37.96
N LYS A 171 -8.90 16.67 -37.53
CA LYS A 171 -10.09 16.10 -38.17
C LYS A 171 -11.28 17.04 -38.04
N GLU A 172 -11.53 17.54 -36.83
CA GLU A 172 -12.61 18.47 -36.52
C GLU A 172 -12.47 19.81 -37.27
N LEU A 173 -11.25 20.32 -37.39
CA LEU A 173 -10.95 21.55 -38.12
C LEU A 173 -10.93 21.38 -39.65
N GLY A 174 -11.12 20.16 -40.18
CA GLY A 174 -11.07 19.88 -41.61
C GLY A 174 -9.68 19.98 -42.26
N THR A 175 -8.64 20.31 -41.48
CA THR A 175 -7.24 20.36 -41.94
C THR A 175 -6.74 19.01 -42.45
N LEU A 176 -7.22 17.90 -41.89
CA LEU A 176 -6.89 16.57 -42.39
C LEU A 176 -7.36 16.37 -43.84
N ASP A 177 -8.56 16.84 -44.19
CA ASP A 177 -9.07 16.73 -45.56
C ASP A 177 -8.23 17.54 -46.55
N GLY A 178 -7.79 18.74 -46.14
CA GLY A 178 -6.86 19.55 -46.92
C GLY A 178 -5.51 18.86 -47.18
N ILE A 179 -4.97 18.16 -46.19
CA ILE A 179 -3.73 17.37 -46.32
C ILE A 179 -3.95 16.14 -47.22
N LEU A 180 -5.14 15.54 -47.20
CA LEU A 180 -5.49 14.37 -48.03
C LEU A 180 -5.67 14.69 -49.52
N VAL A 181 -5.84 15.97 -49.89
CA VAL A 181 -5.91 16.44 -51.29
C VAL A 181 -4.53 16.68 -51.90
N ALA A 182 -3.48 16.82 -51.08
CA ALA A 182 -2.11 16.94 -51.56
C ALA A 182 -1.66 15.63 -52.26
N PRO A 183 -0.76 15.69 -53.26
CA PRO A 183 -0.26 14.51 -53.97
C PRO A 183 0.76 13.71 -53.13
N ILE A 184 0.42 13.42 -51.88
CA ILE A 184 1.21 12.62 -50.93
C ILE A 184 0.41 11.40 -50.49
N SER A 185 1.09 10.29 -50.21
CA SER A 185 0.40 9.06 -49.78
C SER A 185 -0.18 9.20 -48.37
N ARG A 186 -1.38 8.66 -48.13
CA ARG A 186 -2.04 8.65 -46.81
C ARG A 186 -1.17 7.99 -45.73
N LEU A 187 -0.43 6.95 -46.11
CA LEU A 187 0.50 6.25 -45.22
C LEU A 187 1.66 7.14 -44.77
N CYS A 188 2.22 7.98 -45.65
CA CYS A 188 3.27 8.94 -45.25
C CYS A 188 2.76 9.95 -44.22
N ILE A 189 1.51 10.42 -44.34
CA ILE A 189 0.91 11.36 -43.37
C ILE A 189 0.78 10.70 -42.00
N ILE A 190 0.24 9.47 -41.96
CA ILE A 190 0.03 8.72 -40.71
C ILE A 190 1.38 8.38 -40.07
N LEU A 191 2.35 7.88 -40.85
CA LEU A 191 3.68 7.54 -40.35
C LEU A 191 4.45 8.77 -39.83
N GLY A 192 4.37 9.90 -40.55
CA GLY A 192 4.99 11.14 -40.10
C GLY A 192 4.41 11.64 -38.78
N LYS A 193 3.08 11.56 -38.62
CA LYS A 193 2.40 11.89 -37.36
C LYS A 193 2.77 10.93 -36.24
N ALA A 194 2.75 9.63 -36.51
CA ALA A 194 3.12 8.61 -35.55
C ALA A 194 4.57 8.80 -35.07
N LEU A 195 5.50 9.13 -35.98
CA LEU A 195 6.90 9.38 -35.65
C LEU A 195 7.09 10.66 -34.82
N SER A 196 6.40 11.74 -35.16
CA SER A 196 6.40 12.98 -34.38
C SER A 196 5.91 12.74 -32.94
N GLN A 197 4.81 12.00 -32.80
CA GLN A 197 4.24 11.66 -31.49
C GLN A 197 5.11 10.66 -30.71
N THR A 198 5.77 9.73 -31.40
CA THR A 198 6.75 8.81 -30.79
C THR A 198 7.93 9.58 -30.23
N THR A 199 8.46 10.54 -30.98
CA THR A 199 9.58 11.38 -30.55
C THR A 199 9.19 12.22 -29.33
N ARG A 200 7.99 12.82 -29.34
CA ARG A 200 7.44 13.56 -28.20
C ARG A 200 7.27 12.68 -26.96
N GLY A 201 6.71 11.48 -27.12
CA GLY A 201 6.53 10.52 -26.03
C GLY A 201 7.86 10.00 -25.45
N LEU A 202 8.86 9.76 -26.29
CA LEU A 202 10.21 9.38 -25.85
C LEU A 202 10.88 10.49 -25.06
N LEU A 203 10.80 11.73 -25.55
CA LEU A 203 11.36 12.90 -24.87
C LEU A 203 10.71 13.06 -23.49
N GLN A 204 9.39 12.99 -23.44
CA GLN A 204 8.65 13.09 -22.18
C GLN A 204 8.99 11.93 -21.23
N GLY A 205 8.97 10.68 -21.70
CA GLY A 205 9.31 9.52 -20.89
C GLY A 205 10.73 9.60 -20.33
N SER A 206 11.67 10.10 -21.12
CA SER A 206 13.07 10.29 -20.72
C SER A 206 13.21 11.39 -19.65
N ILE A 207 12.47 12.51 -19.77
CA ILE A 207 12.43 13.56 -18.75
C ILE A 207 11.90 12.99 -17.43
N VAL A 208 10.78 12.25 -17.46
CA VAL A 208 10.20 11.68 -16.24
C VAL A 208 11.11 10.62 -15.62
N LEU A 209 11.76 9.79 -16.44
CA LEU A 209 12.76 8.82 -15.97
C LEU A 209 13.93 9.51 -15.27
N LEU A 210 14.45 10.61 -15.84
CA LEU A 210 15.51 11.39 -15.21
C LEU A 210 15.05 12.00 -13.88
N LEU A 211 13.87 12.64 -13.84
CA LEU A 211 13.31 13.19 -12.60
C LEU A 211 13.13 12.10 -11.53
N SER A 212 12.71 10.90 -11.92
CA SER A 212 12.59 9.75 -11.03
C SER A 212 13.91 9.39 -10.33
N ILE A 213 15.00 9.35 -11.10
CA ILE A 213 16.32 9.01 -10.58
C ILE A 213 16.85 10.14 -9.68
N PHE A 214 16.73 11.40 -10.13
CA PHE A 214 17.35 12.55 -9.46
C PHE A 214 16.56 13.07 -8.25
N LEU A 215 15.23 13.19 -8.34
CA LEU A 215 14.40 13.73 -7.24
C LEU A 215 13.99 12.65 -6.25
N PHE A 216 13.75 11.43 -6.72
CA PHE A 216 13.15 10.37 -5.91
C PHE A 216 14.12 9.22 -5.59
N GLY A 217 15.35 9.27 -6.10
CA GLY A 217 16.37 8.27 -5.80
C GLY A 217 16.02 6.87 -6.30
N VAL A 218 15.19 6.77 -7.35
CA VAL A 218 14.80 5.46 -7.91
C VAL A 218 16.03 4.78 -8.50
N LYS A 219 16.39 3.64 -7.90
CA LYS A 219 17.49 2.80 -8.37
C LYS A 219 17.00 1.91 -9.49
N ILE A 220 17.55 2.10 -10.69
CA ILE A 220 17.29 1.22 -11.82
C ILE A 220 18.16 -0.02 -11.66
N TYR A 221 17.52 -1.15 -11.33
CA TYR A 221 18.16 -2.45 -11.30
C TYR A 221 18.10 -3.06 -12.72
N GLY A 222 19.17 -2.93 -13.50
CA GLY A 222 19.25 -3.47 -14.87
C GLY A 222 20.17 -2.68 -15.80
N SER A 223 20.15 -3.03 -17.09
CA SER A 223 20.91 -2.31 -18.12
C SER A 223 20.12 -1.12 -18.67
N ILE A 224 20.76 0.06 -18.73
CA ILE A 224 20.16 1.30 -19.26
C ILE A 224 19.56 1.12 -20.67
N PRO A 225 20.22 0.41 -21.61
CA PRO A 225 19.65 0.17 -22.94
C PRO A 225 18.33 -0.62 -22.92
N LEU A 226 18.17 -1.55 -21.97
CA LEU A 226 16.96 -2.36 -21.87
C LEU A 226 15.78 -1.51 -21.39
N VAL A 227 16.02 -0.60 -20.45
CA VAL A 227 15.02 0.37 -20.00
C VAL A 227 14.62 1.32 -21.13
N ALA A 228 15.59 1.83 -21.90
CA ALA A 228 15.32 2.67 -23.05
C ALA A 228 14.50 1.94 -24.14
N LEU A 229 14.82 0.67 -24.41
CA LEU A 229 14.06 -0.17 -25.34
C LEU A 229 12.63 -0.41 -24.86
N LEU A 230 12.45 -0.70 -23.57
CA LEU A 230 11.13 -0.90 -22.97
C LEU A 230 10.28 0.37 -23.03
N LEU A 231 10.89 1.53 -22.77
CA LEU A 231 10.26 2.84 -22.89
C LEU A 231 9.82 3.10 -24.34
N PHE A 232 10.70 2.84 -25.31
CA PHE A 232 10.37 3.00 -26.73
C PHE A 232 9.20 2.11 -27.14
N LEU A 233 9.26 0.81 -26.79
CA LEU A 233 8.23 -0.15 -27.16
C LEU A 233 6.89 0.15 -26.48
N GLY A 234 6.93 0.59 -25.22
CA GLY A 234 5.75 1.04 -24.48
C GLY A 234 5.10 2.25 -25.15
N VAL A 235 5.86 3.32 -25.38
CA VAL A 235 5.37 4.54 -26.04
C VAL A 235 4.81 4.22 -27.42
N PHE A 236 5.52 3.42 -28.22
CA PHE A 236 5.09 3.04 -29.57
C PHE A 236 3.76 2.24 -29.55
N SER A 237 3.59 1.33 -28.59
CA SER A 237 2.36 0.55 -28.42
C SER A 237 1.16 1.43 -28.09
N PHE A 238 1.30 2.34 -27.11
CA PHE A 238 0.23 3.26 -26.73
C PHE A 238 -0.13 4.26 -27.83
N ILE A 239 0.85 4.67 -28.64
CA ILE A 239 0.57 5.51 -29.81
C ILE A 239 -0.27 4.76 -30.84
N GLY A 240 0.01 3.47 -31.09
CA GLY A 240 -0.83 2.65 -31.96
C GLY A 240 -2.29 2.60 -31.49
N LEU A 241 -2.49 2.40 -30.18
CA LEU A 241 -3.83 2.43 -29.57
C LEU A 241 -4.48 3.81 -29.67
N GLY A 242 -3.74 4.89 -29.39
CA GLY A 242 -4.23 6.26 -29.47
C GLY A 242 -4.64 6.65 -30.90
N ILE A 243 -3.87 6.26 -31.92
CA ILE A 243 -4.23 6.47 -33.33
C ILE A 243 -5.51 5.71 -33.68
N LEU A 244 -5.67 4.46 -33.23
CA LEU A 244 -6.87 3.67 -33.47
C LEU A 244 -8.12 4.35 -32.87
N ILE A 245 -8.03 4.84 -31.63
CA ILE A 245 -9.11 5.53 -30.95
C ILE A 245 -9.43 6.87 -31.65
N SER A 246 -8.40 7.65 -32.02
CA SER A 246 -8.57 8.90 -32.76
C SER A 246 -9.18 8.71 -34.15
N ALA A 247 -9.01 7.54 -34.78
CA ALA A 247 -9.66 7.23 -36.05
C ALA A 247 -11.18 7.09 -35.88
N ILE A 248 -11.63 6.46 -34.77
CA ILE A 248 -13.04 6.22 -34.45
C ILE A 248 -13.72 7.51 -33.98
N ALA A 249 -13.04 8.32 -33.15
CA ALA A 249 -13.59 9.57 -32.66
C ALA A 249 -13.70 10.63 -33.77
N ALA A 250 -14.87 11.24 -33.93
CA ALA A 250 -15.09 12.34 -34.87
C ALA A 250 -14.68 13.70 -34.28
N GLU A 251 -14.97 13.90 -32.99
CA GLU A 251 -14.76 15.15 -32.26
C GLU A 251 -13.60 15.02 -31.26
N GLN A 252 -12.91 16.14 -31.01
CA GLN A 252 -11.78 16.19 -30.08
C GLN A 252 -12.18 15.82 -28.65
N GLU A 253 -13.31 16.34 -28.16
CA GLU A 253 -13.78 16.09 -26.79
C GLU A 253 -14.15 14.62 -26.58
N THR A 254 -14.84 14.02 -27.54
CA THR A 254 -15.16 12.58 -27.52
C THR A 254 -13.88 11.72 -27.52
N ALA A 255 -12.87 12.08 -28.30
CA ALA A 255 -11.59 11.38 -28.30
C ALA A 255 -10.89 11.44 -26.94
N MET A 256 -10.88 12.62 -26.31
CA MET A 256 -10.31 12.81 -24.97
C MET A 256 -11.03 11.97 -23.91
N MET A 257 -12.37 11.95 -23.93
CA MET A 257 -13.15 11.17 -22.97
C MET A 257 -12.88 9.66 -23.09
N ILE A 258 -12.83 9.13 -24.32
CA ILE A 258 -12.53 7.71 -24.55
C ILE A 258 -11.13 7.37 -24.06
N MET A 259 -10.14 8.20 -24.38
CA MET A 259 -8.75 7.97 -23.95
C MET A 259 -8.59 8.08 -22.44
N MET A 260 -9.22 9.06 -21.79
CA MET A 260 -9.17 9.23 -20.33
C MET A 260 -9.86 8.08 -19.59
N THR A 261 -10.92 7.50 -20.15
CA THR A 261 -11.60 6.34 -19.53
C THR A 261 -10.76 5.06 -19.65
N LEU A 262 -9.93 4.96 -20.68
CA LEU A 262 -9.10 3.78 -20.96
C LEU A 262 -7.80 3.75 -20.15
N THR A 263 -7.26 4.92 -19.79
CA THR A 263 -5.99 5.10 -19.06
C THR A 263 -6.20 5.25 -17.57
#